data_AF-A0A0C2IGJ9-F1
#
_entry.id   AF-A0A0C2IGJ9-F1
#
_cell.length_a   1.000
_cell.length_b   1.000
_cell.length_c   1.000
_cell.angle_alpha   90.00
_cell.angle_beta   90.00
_cell.angle_gamma   90.00
#
_symmetry.space_group_name_H-M   'P 1'
#
loop_
_entity.id
_entity.type
_entity.pdbx_description
1 polymer ?
#
loop_
_entity_poly.entity_id
_entity_poly.type
_entity_poly.pdbx_seq_one_letter_code
_entity_poly.pdbx_strand_id
1 'polypeptide(L)'
;MSKKRKLGHAAGKKQRPMPHGSKGTGPGGNYNAHNHDRSNNKNGHSSNHRDASQKQKNTTSTSSSSSTLPPPTIPFHPEDDAILLVGEGDLSFAASLAEHHNCLRLTATVLEESAEALAAKYPQAVANAERITAADGKVLYNVDAKTMGPYTSRSKKDKDGKDSKDGRDAKNKDKEGIFDRILFNFPHIGGKSTDVNRQVRHNQELLVAFFRRALLSLAPGGSIVVTLFEGEPYTLWNIRDLARHAGLQVERSFRFQFGAYPGYHHARTLGVVRVGGSGSGSGDADDSIGSNDVSTTAWKGEDRAARSYVFVRKDEIAQPPRPKAPSSHNSRAVKRKRGGDDASSDSDA
;
A
#
# COMPACT_ATOMS: atom_id res chain seq x y z
N MET A 1 -56.34 37.60 -25.93
CA MET A 1 -55.84 38.85 -26.55
C MET A 1 -54.51 39.24 -25.91
N SER A 2 -53.56 39.81 -26.67
CA SER A 2 -52.50 40.77 -26.23
C SER A 2 -51.67 40.50 -24.95
N LYS A 3 -50.34 40.65 -24.89
CA LYS A 3 -49.37 41.29 -25.82
C LYS A 3 -47.95 40.84 -25.44
N LYS A 4 -47.04 40.73 -26.43
CA LYS A 4 -45.58 40.78 -26.20
C LYS A 4 -45.21 42.07 -25.47
N ARG A 5 -44.15 42.05 -24.65
CA ARG A 5 -43.29 43.24 -24.46
C ARG A 5 -41.81 42.85 -24.41
N LYS A 6 -41.05 43.46 -25.32
CA LYS A 6 -39.60 43.49 -25.45
C LYS A 6 -39.19 44.95 -25.22
N LEU A 7 -38.06 45.21 -24.55
CA LEU A 7 -37.26 46.46 -24.46
C LEU A 7 -36.30 46.29 -23.26
N GLY A 8 -35.07 46.84 -23.21
CA GLY A 8 -34.32 47.64 -24.18
C GLY A 8 -32.84 47.78 -23.74
N HIS A 9 -31.95 48.27 -24.62
CA HIS A 9 -30.52 48.50 -24.34
C HIS A 9 -30.24 49.85 -23.64
N ALA A 10 -29.16 49.93 -22.84
CA ALA A 10 -28.18 51.04 -22.74
C ALA A 10 -27.11 50.73 -21.67
N ALA A 11 -25.94 51.38 -21.57
CA ALA A 11 -24.93 51.80 -22.55
C ALA A 11 -23.68 52.39 -21.82
N GLY A 12 -22.45 52.03 -22.23
CA GLY A 12 -21.19 52.66 -21.74
C GLY A 12 -20.75 52.29 -20.31
N LYS A 13 -19.47 52.46 -19.90
CA LYS A 13 -18.27 53.01 -20.56
C LYS A 13 -17.04 52.16 -20.22
N LYS A 14 -16.08 52.05 -21.16
CA LYS A 14 -14.70 51.57 -20.89
C LYS A 14 -13.88 52.68 -20.23
N GLN A 15 -12.98 52.35 -19.30
CA GLN A 15 -11.75 53.12 -19.07
C GLN A 15 -10.52 52.21 -18.84
N ARG A 16 -9.46 52.56 -19.56
CA ARG A 16 -8.02 52.21 -19.50
C ARG A 16 -7.30 53.55 -19.82
N PRO A 17 -5.96 53.70 -19.78
CA PRO A 17 -4.95 53.26 -18.78
C PRO A 17 -3.88 54.36 -18.48
N MET A 18 -2.81 54.04 -17.70
CA MET A 18 -1.49 54.74 -17.60
C MET A 18 -1.45 56.13 -16.89
N PRO A 19 -0.28 56.79 -16.60
CA PRO A 19 1.15 56.42 -16.80
C PRO A 19 2.20 56.70 -15.65
N HIS A 20 3.37 56.05 -15.78
CA HIS A 20 4.79 56.41 -15.48
C HIS A 20 5.34 57.15 -14.22
N GLY A 21 6.41 56.54 -13.65
CA GLY A 21 7.78 57.12 -13.52
C GLY A 21 8.39 57.19 -12.11
N SER A 22 9.73 57.24 -11.87
CA SER A 22 10.95 56.76 -12.58
C SER A 22 12.22 56.96 -11.69
N LYS A 23 13.34 56.26 -11.99
CA LYS A 23 14.73 56.37 -11.43
C LYS A 23 14.93 55.87 -9.98
N GLY A 24 16.03 55.21 -9.57
CA GLY A 24 17.28 54.71 -10.21
C GLY A 24 17.89 53.60 -9.31
N THR A 25 19.09 53.03 -9.45
CA THR A 25 20.27 53.17 -10.36
C THR A 25 21.09 51.86 -10.32
N GLY A 26 22.11 51.67 -11.20
CA GLY A 26 23.03 50.50 -11.20
C GLY A 26 24.34 50.73 -10.42
N PRO A 27 25.46 50.00 -10.68
CA PRO A 27 25.74 48.98 -11.72
C PRO A 27 25.95 47.55 -11.12
N GLY A 28 26.20 46.45 -11.84
CA GLY A 28 26.52 46.24 -13.26
C GLY A 28 27.93 45.65 -13.44
N GLY A 29 28.04 44.40 -13.91
CA GLY A 29 29.33 43.72 -14.15
C GLY A 29 29.14 42.24 -14.49
N ASN A 30 29.43 41.88 -15.74
CA ASN A 30 29.23 40.54 -16.31
C ASN A 30 30.59 39.98 -16.82
N TYR A 31 30.58 38.74 -17.33
CA TYR A 31 31.48 38.12 -18.31
C TYR A 31 32.51 37.06 -17.85
N ASN A 32 32.31 35.89 -18.49
CA ASN A 32 33.28 34.93 -19.03
C ASN A 32 34.15 34.04 -18.12
N ALA A 33 33.73 32.78 -18.06
CA ALA A 33 34.48 31.59 -18.47
C ALA A 33 35.96 31.72 -18.87
N HIS A 34 36.79 30.79 -18.39
CA HIS A 34 37.75 30.03 -19.21
C HIS A 34 38.13 28.68 -18.55
N ASN A 35 38.39 27.66 -19.37
CA ASN A 35 39.08 26.43 -18.96
C ASN A 35 40.50 26.76 -18.50
N HIS A 36 41.07 25.98 -17.58
CA HIS A 36 42.42 25.44 -17.81
C HIS A 36 42.74 24.20 -16.96
N ASP A 37 43.16 23.15 -17.66
CA ASP A 37 43.97 22.04 -17.14
C ASP A 37 45.34 22.55 -16.64
N ARG A 38 45.84 22.00 -15.52
CA ARG A 38 47.28 21.82 -15.25
C ARG A 38 47.61 20.91 -14.06
N SER A 39 47.98 19.68 -14.40
CA SER A 39 49.16 18.94 -13.90
C SER A 39 49.95 19.43 -12.66
N ASN A 40 50.11 18.51 -11.70
CA ASN A 40 51.39 18.00 -11.18
C ASN A 40 52.41 18.97 -10.51
N ASN A 41 52.68 18.75 -9.20
CA ASN A 41 54.07 18.77 -8.72
C ASN A 41 54.32 17.78 -7.56
N LYS A 42 55.57 17.33 -7.43
CA LYS A 42 56.07 16.29 -6.50
C LYS A 42 56.80 16.92 -5.30
N ASN A 43 56.86 16.16 -4.21
CA ASN A 43 57.99 16.00 -3.25
C ASN A 43 57.51 15.04 -2.13
N GLY A 44 58.29 14.12 -1.55
CA GLY A 44 59.66 13.67 -1.83
C GLY A 44 60.29 13.02 -0.59
N HIS A 45 60.82 11.79 -0.72
CA HIS A 45 61.57 11.00 0.32
C HIS A 45 60.71 10.43 1.48
N SER A 46 61.05 9.32 2.15
CA SER A 46 62.28 8.50 2.13
C SER A 46 62.00 6.97 2.20
N SER A 47 63.05 6.18 2.02
CA SER A 47 63.07 4.71 1.83
C SER A 47 62.89 3.86 3.10
N ASN A 48 62.38 2.64 2.92
CA ASN A 48 63.07 1.45 3.46
C ASN A 48 62.71 0.15 2.72
N HIS A 49 63.73 -0.56 2.23
CA HIS A 49 63.61 -1.89 1.63
C HIS A 49 63.60 -2.95 2.74
N ARG A 50 62.65 -3.89 2.71
CA ARG A 50 62.84 -5.26 3.23
C ARG A 50 62.17 -6.27 2.31
N ASP A 51 62.88 -7.37 2.11
CA ASP A 51 62.58 -8.43 1.14
C ASP A 51 61.61 -9.47 1.72
N ALA A 52 60.67 -9.96 0.90
CA ALA A 52 59.73 -11.04 1.25
C ALA A 52 58.99 -11.60 0.02
N SER A 53 59.63 -12.55 -0.66
CA SER A 53 59.05 -13.73 -1.33
C SER A 53 57.60 -13.67 -1.85
N GLN A 54 57.46 -13.63 -3.19
CA GLN A 54 56.18 -13.82 -3.87
C GLN A 54 55.58 -15.22 -3.56
N LYS A 55 54.36 -15.24 -3.02
CA LYS A 55 53.54 -16.45 -2.91
C LYS A 55 52.33 -16.32 -3.83
N GLN A 56 52.35 -17.03 -4.96
CA GLN A 56 51.22 -17.10 -5.89
C GLN A 56 49.97 -17.60 -5.15
N LYS A 57 48.93 -16.75 -5.08
CA LYS A 57 47.59 -17.19 -4.70
C LYS A 57 46.83 -17.55 -5.98
N ASN A 58 46.60 -18.85 -6.16
CA ASN A 58 45.60 -19.35 -7.10
C ASN A 58 44.24 -18.77 -6.71
N THR A 59 43.74 -17.80 -7.48
CA THR A 59 42.34 -17.35 -7.38
C THR A 59 41.50 -18.32 -8.19
N THR A 60 41.05 -19.40 -7.55
CA THR A 60 40.04 -20.30 -8.12
C THR A 60 38.83 -19.46 -8.50
N SER A 61 38.51 -19.41 -9.79
CA SER A 61 37.30 -18.75 -10.29
C SER A 61 36.09 -19.55 -9.86
N THR A 62 35.51 -19.20 -8.70
CA THR A 62 34.24 -19.74 -8.25
C THR A 62 33.19 -19.41 -9.30
N SER A 63 32.78 -20.42 -10.06
CA SER A 63 31.67 -20.33 -11.00
C SER A 63 30.45 -19.80 -10.26
N SER A 64 29.85 -18.73 -10.77
CA SER A 64 28.62 -18.17 -10.22
C SER A 64 27.52 -19.22 -10.32
N SER A 65 27.20 -19.87 -9.21
CA SER A 65 26.01 -20.71 -9.12
C SER A 65 24.80 -19.87 -9.49
N SER A 66 24.06 -20.31 -10.50
CA SER A 66 22.75 -19.75 -10.84
C SER A 66 21.84 -19.95 -9.63
N SER A 67 21.65 -18.90 -8.83
CA SER A 67 20.77 -18.93 -7.67
C SER A 67 19.33 -19.00 -8.13
N THR A 68 18.85 -20.22 -8.37
CA THR A 68 17.44 -20.52 -8.56
C THR A 68 16.67 -19.88 -7.42
N LEU A 69 15.77 -18.95 -7.73
CA LEU A 69 14.96 -18.27 -6.74
C LEU A 69 14.18 -19.31 -5.91
N PRO A 70 13.96 -19.07 -4.60
CA PRO A 70 13.12 -19.95 -3.80
C PRO A 70 11.71 -20.04 -4.42
N PRO A 71 11.03 -21.18 -4.28
CA PRO A 71 9.70 -21.37 -4.84
C PRO A 71 8.70 -20.34 -4.30
N PRO A 72 7.68 -19.96 -5.09
CA PRO A 72 6.70 -18.97 -4.68
C PRO A 72 5.92 -19.41 -3.44
N THR A 73 5.68 -18.46 -2.54
CA THR A 73 4.70 -18.63 -1.47
C THR A 73 3.34 -18.15 -1.97
N ILE A 74 2.41 -19.09 -2.09
CA ILE A 74 0.99 -18.82 -2.34
C ILE A 74 0.29 -18.74 -0.97
N PRO A 75 -0.35 -17.61 -0.62
CA PRO A 75 -0.82 -17.36 0.75
C PRO A 75 -2.23 -17.90 1.07
N PHE A 76 -2.76 -18.81 0.25
CA PHE A 76 -4.11 -19.35 0.35
C PHE A 76 -4.17 -20.83 -0.06
N HIS A 77 -5.15 -21.53 0.46
CA HIS A 77 -5.51 -22.92 0.13
C HIS A 77 -6.65 -22.89 -0.90
N PRO A 78 -6.41 -23.24 -2.18
CA PRO A 78 -7.34 -22.92 -3.27
C PRO A 78 -8.76 -23.49 -3.16
N GLU A 79 -8.91 -24.67 -2.57
CA GLU A 79 -10.19 -25.37 -2.43
C GLU A 79 -10.95 -24.94 -1.16
N ASP A 80 -10.22 -24.55 -0.10
CA ASP A 80 -10.76 -24.31 1.24
C ASP A 80 -11.00 -22.83 1.57
N ASP A 81 -10.18 -21.91 1.09
CA ASP A 81 -10.26 -20.48 1.46
C ASP A 81 -11.31 -19.74 0.62
N ALA A 82 -12.24 -19.01 1.25
CA ALA A 82 -12.94 -17.92 0.59
C ALA A 82 -12.02 -16.70 0.49
N ILE A 83 -11.84 -16.20 -0.73
CA ILE A 83 -10.87 -15.15 -1.05
C ILE A 83 -11.60 -13.88 -1.51
N LEU A 84 -11.35 -12.76 -0.84
CA LEU A 84 -11.73 -11.42 -1.26
C LEU A 84 -10.50 -10.67 -1.79
N LEU A 85 -10.49 -10.29 -3.07
CA LEU A 85 -9.49 -9.39 -3.65
C LEU A 85 -10.07 -7.99 -3.70
N VAL A 86 -9.42 -7.03 -3.03
CA VAL A 86 -9.88 -5.65 -2.91
C VAL A 86 -9.03 -4.72 -3.77
N GLY A 87 -9.69 -3.90 -4.59
CA GLY A 87 -9.02 -2.92 -5.43
C GLY A 87 -8.22 -3.53 -6.57
N GLU A 88 -8.73 -4.61 -7.15
CA GLU A 88 -8.21 -5.14 -8.41
C GLU A 88 -8.26 -4.05 -9.49
N GLY A 89 -7.23 -4.01 -10.34
CA GLY A 89 -7.17 -3.09 -11.47
C GLY A 89 -7.85 -3.69 -12.69
N ASP A 90 -7.07 -4.27 -13.59
CA ASP A 90 -7.59 -4.92 -14.80
C ASP A 90 -8.08 -6.36 -14.58
N LEU A 91 -8.27 -6.80 -13.34
CA LEU A 91 -8.68 -8.15 -12.92
C LEU A 91 -7.70 -9.29 -13.31
N SER A 92 -6.50 -8.99 -13.79
CA SER A 92 -5.57 -10.02 -14.26
C SER A 92 -4.99 -10.91 -13.13
N PHE A 93 -4.86 -10.39 -11.90
CA PHE A 93 -4.46 -11.19 -10.75
C PHE A 93 -5.56 -12.19 -10.38
N ALA A 94 -6.80 -11.70 -10.26
CA ALA A 94 -7.98 -12.52 -10.02
C ALA A 94 -8.17 -13.64 -11.07
N ALA A 95 -8.04 -13.33 -12.36
CA ALA A 95 -8.10 -14.33 -13.43
C ALA A 95 -7.00 -15.38 -13.30
N SER A 96 -5.77 -14.97 -12.96
CA SER A 96 -4.65 -15.89 -12.71
C SER A 96 -4.93 -16.85 -11.54
N LEU A 97 -5.57 -16.39 -10.47
CA LEU A 97 -5.95 -17.25 -9.34
C LEU A 97 -7.01 -18.29 -9.72
N ALA A 98 -7.99 -17.88 -10.51
CA ALA A 98 -9.03 -18.76 -11.01
C ALA A 98 -8.45 -19.87 -11.90
N GLU A 99 -7.68 -19.51 -12.93
CA GLU A 99 -7.22 -20.47 -13.95
C GLU A 99 -6.00 -21.31 -13.54
N HIS A 100 -5.04 -20.73 -12.82
CA HIS A 100 -3.74 -21.38 -12.57
C HIS A 100 -3.55 -21.85 -11.14
N HIS A 101 -4.31 -21.30 -10.19
CA HIS A 101 -4.27 -21.74 -8.78
C HIS A 101 -5.52 -22.51 -8.37
N ASN A 102 -6.55 -22.60 -9.23
CA ASN A 102 -7.83 -23.28 -8.98
C ASN A 102 -8.58 -22.70 -7.76
N CYS A 103 -8.51 -21.39 -7.55
CA CYS A 103 -9.16 -20.70 -6.43
C CYS A 103 -10.65 -20.42 -6.75
N LEU A 104 -11.53 -21.38 -6.48
CA LEU A 104 -12.93 -21.33 -6.91
C LEU A 104 -13.81 -20.38 -6.06
N ARG A 105 -13.50 -20.19 -4.77
CA ARG A 105 -14.28 -19.30 -3.86
C ARG A 105 -13.80 -17.85 -3.91
N LEU A 106 -13.65 -17.31 -5.11
CA LEU A 106 -13.06 -15.99 -5.37
C LEU A 106 -14.11 -14.88 -5.50
N THR A 107 -13.87 -13.74 -4.84
CA THR A 107 -14.61 -12.49 -5.06
C THR A 107 -13.60 -11.37 -5.29
N ALA A 108 -13.50 -10.89 -6.53
CA ALA A 108 -12.70 -9.75 -6.92
C ALA A 108 -13.52 -8.46 -6.88
N THR A 109 -12.94 -7.36 -6.42
CA THR A 109 -13.62 -6.05 -6.36
C THR A 109 -12.79 -4.94 -6.98
N VAL A 110 -13.44 -4.11 -7.79
CA VAL A 110 -12.86 -2.94 -8.45
C VAL A 110 -13.47 -1.65 -7.91
N LEU A 111 -12.77 -0.52 -8.09
CA LEU A 111 -13.27 0.79 -7.66
C LEU A 111 -14.27 1.39 -8.66
N GLU A 112 -14.08 1.07 -9.94
CA GLU A 112 -14.89 1.51 -11.07
C GLU A 112 -16.36 1.10 -10.91
N GLU A 113 -17.27 1.98 -11.30
CA GLU A 113 -18.70 1.87 -10.97
C GLU A 113 -19.46 0.78 -11.74
N SER A 114 -18.94 0.36 -12.90
CA SER A 114 -19.53 -0.66 -13.76
C SER A 114 -18.49 -1.38 -14.62
N ALA A 115 -18.92 -2.44 -15.32
CA ALA A 115 -18.09 -3.17 -16.28
C ALA A 115 -17.61 -2.28 -17.44
N GLU A 116 -18.46 -1.38 -17.92
CA GLU A 116 -18.17 -0.45 -19.01
C GLU A 116 -17.15 0.61 -18.57
N ALA A 117 -17.31 1.15 -17.36
CA ALA A 117 -16.34 2.09 -16.78
C ALA A 117 -14.96 1.45 -16.58
N LEU A 118 -14.93 0.17 -16.17
CA LEU A 118 -13.70 -0.61 -16.08
C LEU A 118 -13.08 -0.86 -17.46
N ALA A 119 -13.86 -1.31 -18.44
CA ALA A 119 -13.40 -1.62 -19.79
C ALA A 119 -12.87 -0.39 -20.55
N ALA A 120 -13.46 0.79 -20.36
CA ALA A 120 -12.98 2.04 -20.95
C ALA A 120 -11.52 2.38 -20.56
N LYS A 121 -11.12 1.92 -19.36
CA LYS A 121 -9.84 2.18 -18.70
C LYS A 121 -8.84 1.02 -18.84
N TYR A 122 -9.34 -0.21 -18.83
CA TYR A 122 -8.62 -1.47 -19.02
C TYR A 122 -9.43 -2.38 -19.96
N PRO A 123 -9.30 -2.26 -21.30
CA PRO A 123 -10.09 -3.06 -22.24
C PRO A 123 -9.94 -4.57 -22.05
N GLN A 124 -8.77 -5.03 -21.60
CA GLN A 124 -8.49 -6.43 -21.29
C GLN A 124 -9.27 -6.97 -20.07
N ALA A 125 -9.82 -6.10 -19.22
CA ALA A 125 -10.52 -6.51 -18.01
C ALA A 125 -11.84 -7.25 -18.29
N VAL A 126 -12.43 -7.08 -19.49
CA VAL A 126 -13.61 -7.83 -19.93
C VAL A 126 -13.30 -9.33 -19.97
N ALA A 127 -12.25 -9.72 -20.70
CA ALA A 127 -11.81 -11.11 -20.80
C ALA A 127 -11.34 -11.67 -19.44
N ASN A 128 -10.73 -10.84 -18.58
CA ASN A 128 -10.38 -11.26 -17.22
C ASN A 128 -11.63 -11.52 -16.35
N ALA A 129 -12.67 -10.69 -16.44
CA ALA A 129 -13.94 -10.88 -15.74
C ALA A 129 -14.67 -12.14 -16.21
N GLU A 130 -14.66 -12.43 -17.51
CA GLU A 130 -15.20 -13.66 -18.10
C GLU A 130 -14.51 -14.89 -17.54
N ARG A 131 -13.16 -14.91 -17.51
CA ARG A 131 -12.37 -16.00 -16.91
C ARG A 131 -12.72 -16.26 -15.44
N ILE A 132 -12.81 -15.19 -14.65
CA ILE A 132 -13.16 -15.30 -13.21
C ILE A 132 -14.55 -15.91 -13.05
N THR A 133 -15.52 -15.47 -13.85
CA THR A 133 -16.92 -15.94 -13.75
C THR A 133 -17.09 -17.37 -14.30
N ALA A 134 -16.31 -17.76 -15.30
CA ALA A 134 -16.28 -19.13 -15.82
C ALA A 134 -15.74 -20.15 -14.80
N ALA A 135 -15.02 -19.69 -13.78
CA ALA A 135 -14.52 -20.49 -12.66
C ALA A 135 -15.34 -20.29 -11.36
N ASP A 136 -16.64 -19.95 -11.49
CA ASP A 136 -17.59 -19.64 -10.40
C ASP A 136 -17.20 -18.44 -9.49
N GLY A 137 -16.15 -17.71 -9.84
CA GLY A 137 -15.72 -16.49 -9.17
C GLY A 137 -16.66 -15.31 -9.43
N LYS A 138 -16.56 -14.27 -8.59
CA LYS A 138 -17.41 -13.07 -8.65
C LYS A 138 -16.59 -11.82 -8.88
N VAL A 139 -17.13 -10.90 -9.69
CA VAL A 139 -16.60 -9.54 -9.86
C VAL A 139 -17.62 -8.55 -9.31
N LEU A 140 -17.18 -7.66 -8.40
CA LEU A 140 -18.00 -6.61 -7.80
C LEU A 140 -17.45 -5.22 -8.15
N TYR A 141 -18.34 -4.32 -8.53
CA TYR A 141 -18.04 -2.95 -8.94
C TYR A 141 -18.36 -1.95 -7.82
N ASN A 142 -17.83 -0.73 -7.92
CA ASN A 142 -18.05 0.37 -6.98
C ASN A 142 -17.61 0.06 -5.52
N VAL A 143 -16.48 -0.64 -5.34
CA VAL A 143 -15.99 -1.05 -4.01
C VAL A 143 -14.77 -0.23 -3.58
N ASP A 144 -15.03 0.88 -2.88
CA ASP A 144 -13.96 1.66 -2.22
C ASP A 144 -13.50 0.97 -0.92
N ALA A 145 -12.24 0.53 -0.90
CA ALA A 145 -11.60 -0.14 0.23
C ALA A 145 -11.72 0.60 1.59
N LYS A 146 -11.87 1.93 1.58
CA LYS A 146 -12.02 2.74 2.80
C LYS A 146 -13.44 2.70 3.39
N THR A 147 -14.44 2.36 2.59
CA THR A 147 -15.87 2.46 2.96
C THR A 147 -16.68 1.19 2.73
N MET A 148 -16.13 0.18 2.04
CA MET A 148 -16.81 -1.09 1.68
C MET A 148 -17.59 -1.71 2.83
N GLY A 149 -18.78 -2.24 2.54
CA GLY A 149 -19.65 -2.89 3.52
C GLY A 149 -19.01 -4.16 4.13
N PRO A 150 -19.44 -4.59 5.33
CA PRO A 150 -18.96 -5.83 5.93
C PRO A 150 -19.62 -7.06 5.26
N TYR A 151 -18.81 -7.95 4.68
CA TYR A 151 -19.30 -9.22 4.14
C TYR A 151 -19.38 -10.26 5.27
N THR A 152 -20.61 -10.54 5.71
CA THR A 152 -20.86 -11.32 6.94
C THR A 152 -21.96 -12.35 6.76
N SER A 153 -21.89 -13.42 7.56
CA SER A 153 -22.97 -14.39 7.75
C SER A 153 -23.47 -14.36 9.20
N ARG A 154 -24.63 -14.95 9.49
CA ARG A 154 -25.10 -15.13 10.87
C ARG A 154 -24.24 -16.23 11.52
N SER A 155 -23.77 -16.02 12.74
CA SER A 155 -23.01 -17.04 13.46
C SER A 155 -23.85 -18.31 13.65
N LYS A 156 -23.18 -19.47 13.68
CA LYS A 156 -23.86 -20.78 13.86
C LYS A 156 -24.59 -20.88 15.21
N LYS A 157 -24.26 -20.03 16.20
CA LYS A 157 -24.88 -19.97 17.53
C LYS A 157 -26.36 -19.58 17.53
N ASP A 158 -26.85 -18.91 16.49
CA ASP A 158 -28.19 -18.28 16.51
C ASP A 158 -29.32 -19.18 16.01
N LYS A 159 -29.05 -20.41 15.56
CA LYS A 159 -30.11 -21.30 15.02
C LYS A 159 -31.15 -21.72 16.05
N ASP A 160 -30.82 -21.63 17.34
CA ASP A 160 -31.70 -21.98 18.47
C ASP A 160 -32.18 -20.73 19.26
N GLY A 161 -31.95 -19.52 18.73
CA GLY A 161 -32.13 -18.23 19.43
C GLY A 161 -33.41 -17.46 19.07
N LYS A 162 -34.21 -17.15 20.11
CA LYS A 162 -35.52 -16.46 20.04
C LYS A 162 -35.40 -14.97 19.66
N ASP A 163 -36.32 -14.48 18.81
CA ASP A 163 -36.37 -13.08 18.35
C ASP A 163 -36.38 -12.05 19.50
N SER A 164 -35.28 -11.29 19.62
CA SER A 164 -35.21 -10.10 20.48
C SER A 164 -35.39 -8.82 19.66
N LYS A 165 -36.58 -8.22 19.79
CA LYS A 165 -36.85 -6.86 19.29
C LYS A 165 -36.17 -5.84 20.21
N ASP A 166 -34.92 -5.46 19.96
CA ASP A 166 -34.39 -4.16 20.41
C ASP A 166 -33.07 -3.76 19.74
N GLY A 167 -32.83 -2.44 19.65
CA GLY A 167 -31.51 -1.84 19.40
C GLY A 167 -30.94 -1.96 17.99
N ARG A 168 -30.87 -0.83 17.26
CA ARG A 168 -30.19 -0.76 15.95
C ARG A 168 -28.68 -1.04 16.02
N ASP A 169 -28.06 -0.84 17.19
CA ASP A 169 -26.62 -0.95 17.41
C ASP A 169 -26.16 -2.35 17.87
N ALA A 170 -27.09 -3.28 18.16
CA ALA A 170 -26.76 -4.66 18.51
C ALA A 170 -26.50 -5.56 17.28
N LYS A 171 -26.97 -5.14 16.08
CA LYS A 171 -27.10 -5.94 14.84
C LYS A 171 -25.83 -6.55 14.23
N ASN A 172 -24.66 -6.36 14.85
CA ASN A 172 -23.37 -6.78 14.33
C ASN A 172 -22.51 -7.57 15.34
N LYS A 173 -23.03 -7.90 16.54
CA LYS A 173 -22.31 -8.76 17.50
C LYS A 173 -22.31 -10.24 17.10
N ASP A 174 -23.39 -10.69 16.46
CA ASP A 174 -23.65 -12.10 16.17
C ASP A 174 -23.36 -12.45 14.70
N LYS A 175 -22.59 -11.58 14.03
CA LYS A 175 -22.21 -11.69 12.62
C LYS A 175 -20.72 -11.86 12.48
N GLU A 176 -20.32 -12.96 11.86
CA GLU A 176 -18.93 -13.27 11.57
C GLU A 176 -18.63 -12.97 10.10
N GLY A 177 -17.41 -12.53 9.82
CA GLY A 177 -16.91 -12.36 8.46
C GLY A 177 -16.87 -13.70 7.70
N ILE A 178 -16.95 -13.64 6.37
CA ILE A 178 -17.07 -14.85 5.53
C ILE A 178 -15.81 -15.17 4.71
N PHE A 179 -14.78 -14.33 4.76
CA PHE A 179 -13.57 -14.48 3.98
C PHE A 179 -12.39 -14.95 4.83
N ASP A 180 -11.85 -16.11 4.47
CA ASP A 180 -10.66 -16.70 5.09
C ASP A 180 -9.40 -15.92 4.70
N ARG A 181 -9.42 -15.28 3.51
CA ARG A 181 -8.33 -14.47 2.97
C ARG A 181 -8.87 -13.17 2.38
N ILE A 182 -8.30 -12.04 2.77
CA ILE A 182 -8.61 -10.73 2.17
C ILE A 182 -7.31 -10.11 1.66
N LEU A 183 -7.19 -9.87 0.36
CA LEU A 183 -5.98 -9.35 -0.26
C LEU A 183 -6.19 -7.92 -0.77
N PHE A 184 -5.16 -7.08 -0.63
CA PHE A 184 -5.07 -5.78 -1.32
C PHE A 184 -3.66 -5.64 -1.89
N ASN A 185 -3.54 -5.78 -3.21
CA ASN A 185 -2.26 -5.72 -3.90
C ASN A 185 -1.95 -4.29 -4.35
N PHE A 186 -0.79 -3.78 -3.97
CA PHE A 186 -0.25 -2.47 -4.34
C PHE A 186 -1.19 -1.27 -4.07
N PRO A 187 -1.86 -1.17 -2.90
CA PRO A 187 -2.75 -0.06 -2.56
C PRO A 187 -2.05 1.29 -2.67
N HIS A 188 -2.61 2.22 -3.46
CA HIS A 188 -2.05 3.57 -3.59
C HIS A 188 -3.12 4.63 -3.92
N ILE A 189 -3.08 5.77 -3.22
CA ILE A 189 -3.81 6.99 -3.57
C ILE A 189 -2.95 7.84 -4.52
N GLY A 190 -3.14 7.66 -5.82
CA GLY A 190 -2.48 8.48 -6.85
C GLY A 190 -3.01 9.92 -6.91
N GLY A 191 -2.21 10.84 -7.47
CA GLY A 191 -2.67 12.14 -7.97
C GLY A 191 -3.09 13.22 -6.95
N LYS A 192 -3.23 12.91 -5.65
CA LYS A 192 -3.71 13.90 -4.66
C LYS A 192 -2.71 14.97 -4.24
N SER A 193 -1.39 14.75 -4.42
CA SER A 193 -0.36 15.74 -4.11
C SER A 193 0.97 15.36 -4.74
N THR A 194 1.83 16.34 -5.01
CA THR A 194 3.25 16.13 -5.36
C THR A 194 4.16 16.09 -4.12
N ASP A 195 3.71 16.60 -2.98
CA ASP A 195 4.43 16.58 -1.70
C ASP A 195 4.52 15.13 -1.17
N VAL A 196 5.75 14.63 -1.00
CA VAL A 196 6.03 13.26 -0.55
C VAL A 196 5.39 12.97 0.82
N ASN A 197 5.46 13.90 1.77
CA ASN A 197 4.93 13.70 3.12
C ASN A 197 3.40 13.72 3.14
N ARG A 198 2.74 14.43 2.22
CA ARG A 198 1.28 14.36 2.04
C ARG A 198 0.87 13.06 1.36
N GLN A 199 1.61 12.61 0.34
CA GLN A 199 1.38 11.32 -0.30
C GLN A 199 1.54 10.15 0.69
N VAL A 200 2.58 10.16 1.54
CA VAL A 200 2.76 9.16 2.61
C VAL A 200 1.54 9.15 3.53
N ARG A 201 1.08 10.30 4.04
CA ARG A 201 -0.10 10.36 4.93
C ARG A 201 -1.38 9.84 4.28
N HIS A 202 -1.67 10.20 3.03
CA HIS A 202 -2.85 9.69 2.31
C HIS A 202 -2.81 8.16 2.11
N ASN A 203 -1.63 7.60 1.83
CA ASN A 203 -1.46 6.15 1.67
C ASN A 203 -1.53 5.41 3.02
N GLN A 204 -1.04 6.01 4.10
CA GLN A 204 -1.22 5.50 5.47
C GLN A 204 -2.70 5.48 5.87
N GLU A 205 -3.43 6.56 5.57
CA GLU A 205 -4.88 6.66 5.82
C GLU A 205 -5.66 5.59 5.05
N LEU A 206 -5.35 5.37 3.76
CA LEU A 206 -5.93 4.29 2.95
C LEU A 206 -5.78 2.93 3.64
N LEU A 207 -4.57 2.59 4.07
CA LEU A 207 -4.26 1.30 4.70
C LEU A 207 -4.99 1.14 6.05
N VAL A 208 -4.99 2.15 6.91
CA VAL A 208 -5.69 2.10 8.19
C VAL A 208 -7.21 1.97 8.01
N ALA A 209 -7.79 2.69 7.04
CA ALA A 209 -9.20 2.57 6.70
C ALA A 209 -9.53 1.17 6.15
N PHE A 210 -8.74 0.67 5.19
CA PHE A 210 -8.87 -0.67 4.64
C PHE A 210 -8.82 -1.75 5.72
N PHE A 211 -7.79 -1.75 6.60
CA PHE A 211 -7.68 -2.76 7.67
C PHE A 211 -8.91 -2.77 8.57
N ARG A 212 -9.47 -1.60 8.92
CA ARG A 212 -10.70 -1.48 9.71
C ARG A 212 -11.94 -2.02 8.98
N ARG A 213 -12.05 -1.86 7.66
CA ARG A 213 -13.18 -2.42 6.87
C ARG A 213 -13.02 -3.93 6.64
N ALA A 214 -11.81 -4.38 6.31
CA ALA A 214 -11.48 -5.78 6.04
C ALA A 214 -11.70 -6.66 7.28
N LEU A 215 -11.32 -6.20 8.48
CA LEU A 215 -11.56 -6.92 9.75
C LEU A 215 -13.03 -7.31 9.99
N LEU A 216 -13.98 -6.51 9.50
CA LEU A 216 -15.42 -6.79 9.64
C LEU A 216 -15.92 -7.88 8.66
N SER A 217 -15.10 -8.24 7.67
CA SER A 217 -15.41 -9.24 6.63
C SER A 217 -14.57 -10.51 6.76
N LEU A 218 -13.56 -10.49 7.65
CA LEU A 218 -12.61 -11.56 7.88
C LEU A 218 -13.25 -12.67 8.73
N ALA A 219 -13.13 -13.93 8.31
CA ALA A 219 -13.56 -15.08 9.10
C ALA A 219 -12.69 -15.27 10.36
N PRO A 220 -13.15 -15.98 11.41
CA PRO A 220 -12.30 -16.39 12.53
C PRO A 220 -11.10 -17.20 12.03
N GLY A 221 -9.88 -16.86 12.48
CA GLY A 221 -8.63 -17.46 11.96
C GLY A 221 -8.26 -17.08 10.51
N GLY A 222 -9.03 -16.19 9.88
CA GLY A 222 -8.71 -15.62 8.57
C GLY A 222 -7.48 -14.69 8.60
N SER A 223 -6.91 -14.42 7.43
CA SER A 223 -5.78 -13.49 7.30
C SER A 223 -6.02 -12.42 6.23
N ILE A 224 -5.44 -11.24 6.46
CA ILE A 224 -5.40 -10.14 5.50
C ILE A 224 -3.98 -10.13 4.90
N VAL A 225 -3.87 -10.09 3.58
CA VAL A 225 -2.57 -9.98 2.89
C VAL A 225 -2.49 -8.64 2.18
N VAL A 226 -1.43 -7.87 2.43
CA VAL A 226 -1.16 -6.64 1.67
C VAL A 226 0.19 -6.75 0.99
N THR A 227 0.23 -6.50 -0.31
CA THR A 227 1.46 -6.50 -1.11
C THR A 227 1.88 -5.07 -1.40
N LEU A 228 3.13 -4.72 -1.10
CA LEU A 228 3.74 -3.42 -1.41
C LEU A 228 5.01 -3.62 -2.24
N PHE A 229 5.39 -2.61 -3.02
CA PHE A 229 6.75 -2.54 -3.55
C PHE A 229 7.76 -2.33 -2.42
N GLU A 230 8.97 -2.83 -2.60
CA GLU A 230 10.09 -2.55 -1.70
C GLU A 230 10.75 -1.19 -2.05
N GLY A 231 11.36 -0.57 -1.04
CA GLY A 231 11.96 0.76 -1.12
C GLY A 231 10.98 1.91 -0.86
N GLU A 232 11.50 3.14 -0.93
CA GLU A 232 10.69 4.34 -0.75
C GLU A 232 9.75 4.60 -1.95
N PRO A 233 8.61 5.30 -1.74
CA PRO A 233 8.10 5.80 -0.45
C PRO A 233 7.37 4.73 0.39
N TYR A 234 7.20 3.51 -0.11
CA TYR A 234 6.38 2.45 0.52
C TYR A 234 6.90 2.02 1.90
N THR A 235 8.21 2.02 2.10
CA THR A 235 8.84 1.79 3.42
C THR A 235 8.41 2.83 4.46
N LEU A 236 8.28 4.10 4.07
CA LEU A 236 7.86 5.20 4.96
C LEU A 236 6.41 5.06 5.45
N TRP A 237 5.60 4.25 4.78
CA TRP A 237 4.21 4.02 5.18
C TRP A 237 4.13 3.19 6.48
N ASN A 238 5.16 2.38 6.77
CA ASN A 238 5.29 1.57 7.98
C ASN A 238 4.04 0.69 8.23
N ILE A 239 3.69 -0.12 7.23
CA ILE A 239 2.45 -0.93 7.21
C ILE A 239 2.27 -1.83 8.45
N ARG A 240 3.38 -2.31 9.05
CA ARG A 240 3.34 -3.15 10.27
C ARG A 240 2.73 -2.40 11.45
N ASP A 241 3.06 -1.13 11.59
CA ASP A 241 2.56 -0.30 12.69
C ASP A 241 1.13 0.19 12.41
N LEU A 242 0.82 0.53 11.15
CA LEU A 242 -0.56 0.84 10.73
C LEU A 242 -1.53 -0.30 11.05
N ALA A 243 -1.15 -1.54 10.71
CA ALA A 243 -1.95 -2.72 10.99
C ALA A 243 -2.11 -2.95 12.51
N ARG A 244 -1.06 -2.71 13.30
CA ARG A 244 -1.12 -2.78 14.78
C ARG A 244 -2.13 -1.80 15.36
N HIS A 245 -2.20 -0.57 14.83
CA HIS A 245 -3.20 0.43 15.22
C HIS A 245 -4.63 0.10 14.73
N ALA A 246 -4.79 -0.85 13.81
CA ALA A 246 -6.08 -1.39 13.40
C ALA A 246 -6.50 -2.66 14.17
N GLY A 247 -5.67 -3.19 15.07
CA GLY A 247 -5.97 -4.41 15.85
C GLY A 247 -5.39 -5.71 15.26
N LEU A 248 -4.59 -5.61 14.20
CA LEU A 248 -3.93 -6.73 13.54
C LEU A 248 -2.49 -6.91 14.04
N GLN A 249 -1.91 -8.07 13.73
CA GLN A 249 -0.48 -8.32 13.88
C GLN A 249 0.07 -9.02 12.64
N VAL A 250 1.29 -8.67 12.23
CA VAL A 250 2.01 -9.42 11.18
C VAL A 250 2.37 -10.80 11.71
N GLU A 251 1.88 -11.84 11.06
CA GLU A 251 2.35 -13.22 11.25
C GLU A 251 3.69 -13.41 10.54
N ARG A 252 3.70 -13.17 9.22
CA ARG A 252 4.85 -13.40 8.34
C ARG A 252 4.84 -12.45 7.14
N SER A 253 5.93 -12.47 6.37
CA SER A 253 6.04 -11.74 5.11
C SER A 253 6.97 -12.45 4.14
N PHE A 254 6.61 -12.49 2.87
CA PHE A 254 7.35 -13.20 1.81
C PHE A 254 7.52 -12.31 0.58
N ARG A 255 8.52 -12.61 -0.26
CA ARG A 255 8.73 -11.90 -1.53
C ARG A 255 7.58 -12.21 -2.47
N PHE A 256 6.93 -11.19 -3.01
CA PHE A 256 5.96 -11.38 -4.09
C PHE A 256 6.74 -11.69 -5.38
N GLN A 257 6.34 -12.75 -6.07
CA GLN A 257 6.95 -13.21 -7.32
C GLN A 257 5.89 -13.12 -8.42
N PHE A 258 6.01 -12.13 -9.31
CA PHE A 258 5.05 -11.91 -10.39
C PHE A 258 4.85 -13.14 -11.27
N GLY A 259 5.93 -13.85 -11.62
CA GLY A 259 5.89 -15.09 -12.42
C GLY A 259 5.17 -16.28 -11.75
N ALA A 260 4.75 -16.17 -10.49
CA ALA A 260 3.87 -17.16 -9.85
C ALA A 260 2.39 -17.00 -10.26
N TYR A 261 2.05 -15.91 -10.94
CA TYR A 261 0.70 -15.56 -11.38
C TYR A 261 0.73 -15.33 -12.89
N PRO A 262 0.66 -16.39 -13.72
CA PRO A 262 0.69 -16.25 -15.18
C PRO A 262 -0.47 -15.34 -15.65
N GLY A 263 -0.17 -14.44 -16.58
CA GLY A 263 -1.11 -13.44 -17.08
C GLY A 263 -1.35 -12.22 -16.18
N TYR A 264 -0.83 -12.19 -14.95
CA TYR A 264 -0.97 -11.03 -14.07
C TYR A 264 -0.14 -9.83 -14.55
N HIS A 265 -0.78 -8.66 -14.63
CA HIS A 265 -0.15 -7.37 -14.94
C HIS A 265 -0.43 -6.32 -13.85
N HIS A 266 0.59 -5.51 -13.52
CA HIS A 266 0.44 -4.45 -12.52
C HIS A 266 -0.30 -3.23 -13.10
N ALA A 267 -1.62 -3.21 -12.94
CA ALA A 267 -2.47 -2.09 -13.36
C ALA A 267 -2.43 -0.90 -12.39
N ARG A 268 -2.19 0.31 -12.92
CA ARG A 268 -2.25 1.59 -12.16
C ARG A 268 -3.64 2.19 -12.23
N THR A 269 -4.04 2.94 -11.19
CA THR A 269 -5.34 3.64 -11.12
C THR A 269 -5.56 4.76 -12.15
N LEU A 270 -4.58 5.09 -13.00
CA LEU A 270 -4.74 5.98 -14.15
C LEU A 270 -5.12 5.26 -15.46
N GLY A 271 -5.23 3.92 -15.44
CA GLY A 271 -5.53 3.12 -16.62
C GLY A 271 -4.29 2.75 -17.42
N VAL A 272 -4.53 2.15 -18.58
CA VAL A 272 -3.48 1.90 -19.58
C VAL A 272 -2.98 3.24 -20.13
N VAL A 273 -1.66 3.47 -20.05
CA VAL A 273 -1.04 4.69 -20.60
C VAL A 273 -1.03 4.60 -22.13
N ARG A 274 -2.06 5.16 -22.76
CA ARG A 274 -2.10 5.40 -24.21
C ARG A 274 -1.04 6.48 -24.54
N VAL A 275 -0.28 6.28 -25.61
CA VAL A 275 0.74 7.25 -26.06
C VAL A 275 0.05 8.47 -26.69
N GLY A 276 -0.39 9.41 -25.85
CA GLY A 276 -0.69 10.77 -26.25
C GLY A 276 0.62 11.57 -26.28
N GLY A 277 1.00 12.07 -27.45
CA GLY A 277 2.26 12.79 -27.63
C GLY A 277 2.39 14.00 -26.70
N SER A 278 3.60 14.24 -26.19
CA SER A 278 3.94 15.48 -25.48
C SER A 278 3.96 16.65 -26.47
N GLY A 279 2.77 17.21 -26.74
CA GLY A 279 2.56 18.27 -27.73
C GLY A 279 1.75 19.43 -27.17
N SER A 280 2.44 20.50 -26.76
CA SER A 280 1.82 21.82 -26.66
C SER A 280 1.50 22.31 -28.08
N GLY A 281 0.23 22.23 -28.49
CA GLY A 281 -0.18 22.65 -29.83
C GLY A 281 -1.68 22.84 -29.95
N SER A 282 -2.09 24.08 -30.20
CA SER A 282 -3.43 24.40 -30.73
C SER A 282 -3.48 24.06 -32.22
N GLY A 283 -4.40 23.19 -32.63
CA GLY A 283 -4.62 22.89 -34.05
C GLY A 283 -5.58 21.71 -34.23
N ASP A 284 -6.76 22.04 -34.73
CA ASP A 284 -7.71 21.25 -35.55
C ASP A 284 -7.67 19.72 -35.49
N ALA A 285 -8.81 19.13 -35.11
CA ALA A 285 -9.01 17.68 -35.07
C ALA A 285 -9.22 17.11 -36.48
N ASP A 286 -8.30 16.23 -36.90
CA ASP A 286 -8.52 15.24 -37.97
C ASP A 286 -8.82 13.88 -37.31
N ASP A 287 -9.92 13.25 -37.73
CA ASP A 287 -10.46 12.02 -37.17
C ASP A 287 -9.99 10.82 -38.00
N SER A 288 -8.76 10.36 -37.75
CA SER A 288 -8.22 9.16 -38.41
C SER A 288 -7.89 8.04 -37.43
N ILE A 289 -8.36 6.85 -37.78
CA ILE A 289 -8.24 5.62 -37.01
C ILE A 289 -6.81 5.07 -37.08
N GLY A 290 -6.19 4.82 -35.93
CA GLY A 290 -5.19 3.75 -35.80
C GLY A 290 -3.87 4.12 -35.12
N SER A 291 -3.78 3.86 -33.82
CA SER A 291 -2.77 2.95 -33.27
C SER A 291 -3.08 2.66 -31.79
N ASN A 292 -3.34 1.39 -31.46
CA ASN A 292 -3.59 0.97 -30.07
C ASN A 292 -2.27 0.64 -29.34
N ASP A 293 -1.25 1.48 -29.53
CA ASP A 293 0.10 1.22 -29.04
C ASP A 293 0.18 1.54 -27.54
N VAL A 294 0.08 0.47 -26.74
CA VAL A 294 0.29 0.51 -25.30
C VAL A 294 1.77 0.76 -25.04
N SER A 295 2.10 1.87 -24.39
CA SER A 295 3.48 2.28 -24.15
C SER A 295 4.31 1.18 -23.46
N THR A 296 5.11 0.45 -24.24
CA THR A 296 5.95 -0.65 -23.74
C THR A 296 7.14 -0.17 -22.90
N THR A 297 7.46 1.12 -22.99
CA THR A 297 8.49 1.87 -22.27
C THR A 297 7.97 2.59 -21.01
N ALA A 298 6.65 2.56 -20.76
CA ALA A 298 6.09 3.06 -19.51
C ALA A 298 6.57 2.22 -18.31
N TRP A 299 6.66 2.85 -17.14
CA TRP A 299 6.99 2.21 -15.86
C TRP A 299 6.13 0.97 -15.62
N LYS A 300 6.77 -0.18 -15.39
CA LYS A 300 6.15 -1.47 -15.07
C LYS A 300 6.34 -1.79 -13.58
N GLY A 301 5.32 -2.36 -12.96
CA GLY A 301 5.40 -2.79 -11.56
C GLY A 301 6.15 -4.11 -11.41
N GLU A 302 6.04 -4.96 -12.42
CA GLU A 302 6.55 -6.34 -12.49
C GLU A 302 8.07 -6.41 -12.36
N ASP A 303 8.78 -5.38 -12.83
CA ASP A 303 10.24 -5.26 -12.76
C ASP A 303 10.74 -4.83 -11.36
N ARG A 304 9.83 -4.46 -10.43
CA ARG A 304 10.19 -4.03 -9.07
C ARG A 304 10.14 -5.17 -8.08
N ALA A 305 11.08 -5.15 -7.13
CA ALA A 305 10.97 -5.97 -5.92
C ALA A 305 9.71 -5.60 -5.12
N ALA A 306 8.98 -6.62 -4.65
CA ALA A 306 7.72 -6.48 -3.91
C ALA A 306 7.63 -7.53 -2.79
N ARG A 307 6.85 -7.20 -1.75
CA ARG A 307 6.68 -8.02 -0.55
C ARG A 307 5.23 -8.05 -0.12
N SER A 308 4.74 -9.25 0.14
CA SER A 308 3.44 -9.50 0.76
C SER A 308 3.61 -9.69 2.25
N TYR A 309 2.73 -9.06 3.03
CA TYR A 309 2.67 -9.16 4.49
C TYR A 309 1.35 -9.82 4.89
N VAL A 310 1.42 -10.89 5.67
CA VAL A 310 0.26 -11.62 6.20
C VAL A 310 -0.05 -11.08 7.59
N PHE A 311 -1.27 -10.58 7.75
CA PHE A 311 -1.80 -10.03 8.99
C PHE A 311 -2.94 -10.90 9.51
N VAL A 312 -2.95 -11.17 10.81
CA VAL A 312 -4.03 -11.89 11.50
C VAL A 312 -4.52 -11.05 12.69
N ARG A 313 -5.64 -11.42 13.32
CA ARG A 313 -6.08 -10.72 14.53
C ARG A 313 -5.05 -10.90 15.66
N LYS A 314 -4.82 -9.83 16.42
CA LYS A 314 -3.82 -9.82 17.50
C LYS A 314 -4.14 -10.83 18.63
N ASP A 315 -5.41 -11.14 18.83
CA ASP A 315 -5.93 -12.06 19.85
C ASP A 315 -6.01 -13.52 19.39
N GLU A 316 -5.90 -13.79 18.09
CA GLU A 316 -5.89 -15.17 17.54
C GLU A 316 -4.48 -15.79 17.52
N ILE A 317 -3.41 -15.00 17.64
CA ILE A 317 -2.05 -15.52 17.80
C ILE A 317 -1.86 -16.01 19.24
N ALA A 318 -1.50 -17.29 19.39
CA ALA A 318 -1.09 -17.85 20.67
C ALA A 318 0.06 -17.03 21.27
N GLN A 319 -0.18 -16.36 22.41
CA GLN A 319 0.88 -15.59 23.08
C GLN A 319 2.01 -16.53 23.51
N PRO A 320 3.28 -16.17 23.28
CA PRO A 320 4.39 -16.91 23.87
C PRO A 320 4.22 -16.94 25.39
N PRO A 321 4.54 -18.08 26.05
CA PRO A 321 4.34 -18.21 27.49
C PRO A 321 5.12 -17.10 28.20
N ARG A 322 4.41 -16.30 29.01
CA ARG A 322 5.05 -15.24 29.79
C ARG A 322 6.14 -15.88 30.66
N PRO A 323 7.36 -15.30 30.70
CA PRO A 323 8.36 -15.74 31.67
C PRO A 323 7.73 -15.71 33.06
N LYS A 324 7.76 -16.85 33.76
CA LYS A 324 7.26 -16.91 35.13
C LYS A 324 8.09 -15.92 35.94
N ALA A 325 7.44 -14.90 36.51
CA ALA A 325 8.11 -14.01 37.45
C ALA A 325 8.74 -14.87 38.56
N PRO A 326 10.00 -14.62 38.96
CA PRO A 326 10.66 -15.42 39.97
C PRO A 326 9.84 -15.36 41.26
N SER A 327 9.38 -16.52 41.72
CA SER A 327 8.57 -16.66 42.93
C SER A 327 9.41 -16.28 44.15
N SER A 328 9.22 -15.06 44.65
CA SER A 328 9.91 -14.54 45.83
C SER A 328 9.38 -15.19 47.11
N HIS A 329 9.75 -16.44 47.35
CA HIS A 329 9.51 -17.11 48.63
C HIS A 329 10.81 -17.61 49.25
N ASN A 330 11.11 -16.97 50.38
CA ASN A 330 11.81 -17.50 51.56
C ASN A 330 13.34 -17.40 51.61
N SER A 331 13.83 -16.35 52.26
CA SER A 331 14.92 -16.48 53.23
C SER A 331 14.50 -15.84 54.56
N ARG A 332 14.38 -16.66 55.60
CA ARG A 332 14.05 -16.23 56.97
C ARG A 332 15.17 -15.35 57.53
N ALA A 333 14.89 -14.07 57.76
CA ALA A 333 15.73 -13.21 58.60
C ALA A 333 15.10 -13.05 59.98
N VAL A 334 15.74 -13.62 61.01
CA VAL A 334 15.28 -13.55 62.41
C VAL A 334 15.52 -12.13 62.95
N LYS A 335 14.46 -11.34 63.12
CA LYS A 335 14.55 -10.04 63.82
C LYS A 335 14.09 -10.20 65.27
N ARG A 336 15.04 -10.02 66.21
CA ARG A 336 14.83 -10.23 67.65
C ARG A 336 13.84 -9.21 68.22
N LYS A 337 12.89 -9.69 69.03
CA LYS A 337 11.97 -8.89 69.84
C LYS A 337 12.77 -8.21 70.98
N ARG A 338 12.73 -6.88 71.06
CA ARG A 338 13.00 -6.10 72.27
C ARG A 338 11.75 -5.25 72.53
N GLY A 339 11.05 -5.56 73.60
CA GLY A 339 10.15 -4.60 74.25
C GLY A 339 10.98 -3.72 75.20
N GLY A 340 10.40 -2.59 75.60
CA GLY A 340 11.06 -1.57 76.38
C GLY A 340 10.27 -0.28 76.22
N ASP A 341 9.21 -0.15 77.02
CA ASP A 341 8.47 1.09 77.21
C ASP A 341 9.37 2.09 77.94
N ASP A 342 9.28 3.38 77.61
CA ASP A 342 9.48 4.50 78.56
C ASP A 342 9.05 5.84 77.92
N ALA A 343 8.83 6.86 78.76
CA ALA A 343 7.92 7.99 78.50
C ALA A 343 8.61 9.37 78.28
N SER A 344 7.78 10.44 78.29
CA SER A 344 8.11 11.87 78.18
C SER A 344 8.41 12.35 76.75
N SER A 345 7.66 13.28 76.14
CA SER A 345 7.34 14.67 76.53
C SER A 345 8.59 15.56 76.67
N ASP A 346 8.86 16.37 75.64
CA ASP A 346 8.87 17.84 75.78
C ASP A 346 8.65 18.54 74.41
N SER A 347 8.62 19.88 74.41
CA SER A 347 7.86 20.78 73.56
C SER A 347 8.64 21.56 72.49
N ASP A 348 7.90 22.27 71.63
CA ASP A 348 8.37 23.26 70.66
C ASP A 348 9.21 24.40 71.28
N ALA A 349 10.25 24.84 70.55
CA ALA A 349 10.77 26.22 70.55
C ALA A 349 11.55 26.49 69.24
#